data_AF-A0A8T4S4I3-F1
#
_entry.id   AF-A0A8T4S4I3-F1
#
_cell.length_a   1.000
_cell.length_b   1.000
_cell.length_c   1.000
_cell.angle_alpha   90.00
_cell.angle_beta   90.00
_cell.angle_gamma   90.00
#
_symmetry.space_group_name_H-M   'P 1'
#
loop_
_entity.id
_entity.type
_entity.pdbx_description
1 polymer ?
#
loop_
_entity_poly.entity_id
_entity_poly.type
_entity_poly.pdbx_seq_one_letter_code
_entity_poly.pdbx_strand_id
1 'polypeptide(L)'
;MKNVRNVRINRAIISCYEKRGLKEFASELVKLNPDIKIFSSSGTYKELEPVARNNLVEISEYVGFREMPAGLVKTLHPKIHSGILAELEDPEQKSYLEDNKIEAFDLVVVNLYQFERAVSEGKCFEDVRKNIDIGGVSLLEAASKNFLRVAVVADPEDYAQLINALKKNNCSSDLKTRLGLAKKAVAHLQHYLSEINNYFGKLKAEEL
;
A
#
# COMPACT_ATOMS: atom_id res chain seq x y z
N MET A 1 21.25 -17.56 -9.84
CA MET A 1 20.17 -16.65 -9.38
C MET A 1 18.86 -17.35 -9.67
N LYS A 2 18.02 -17.61 -8.65
CA LYS A 2 16.69 -18.23 -8.86
C LYS A 2 15.94 -17.41 -9.92
N ASN A 3 15.33 -18.05 -10.91
CA ASN A 3 14.55 -17.41 -11.97
C ASN A 3 13.51 -16.48 -11.31
N VAL A 4 13.75 -15.18 -11.26
CA VAL A 4 12.79 -14.25 -10.69
C VAL A 4 11.70 -14.05 -11.72
N ARG A 5 10.63 -14.82 -11.54
CA ARG A 5 9.51 -14.93 -12.49
C ARG A 5 8.69 -13.64 -12.51
N ASN A 6 7.98 -13.47 -13.62
CA ASN A 6 6.85 -12.55 -13.69
C ASN A 6 5.82 -12.96 -12.64
N VAL A 7 5.29 -11.99 -11.89
CA VAL A 7 4.30 -12.22 -10.83
C VAL A 7 2.97 -11.66 -11.29
N ARG A 8 1.99 -12.54 -11.50
CA ARG A 8 0.62 -12.16 -11.86
C ARG A 8 -0.04 -11.43 -10.69
N ILE A 9 -0.71 -10.32 -10.97
CA ILE A 9 -1.40 -9.53 -9.96
C ILE A 9 -2.80 -10.13 -9.75
N ASN A 10 -2.95 -10.94 -8.70
CA ASN A 10 -4.23 -11.54 -8.32
C ASN A 10 -4.84 -10.85 -7.10
N ARG A 11 -4.01 -10.32 -6.19
CA ARG A 11 -4.47 -9.63 -4.99
C ARG A 11 -3.72 -8.33 -4.77
N ALA A 12 -4.46 -7.25 -4.59
CA ALA A 12 -3.91 -5.93 -4.34
C ALA A 12 -4.40 -5.37 -2.99
N ILE A 13 -3.52 -4.69 -2.26
CA ILE A 13 -3.93 -3.76 -1.19
C ILE A 13 -3.93 -2.36 -1.79
N ILE A 14 -5.03 -1.61 -1.63
CA ILE A 14 -5.11 -0.21 -2.04
C ILE A 14 -5.59 0.64 -0.85
N SER A 15 -4.72 1.48 -0.32
CA SER A 15 -5.03 2.36 0.80
C SER A 15 -4.33 3.69 0.63
N CYS A 16 -5.03 4.64 0.02
CA CYS A 16 -4.47 5.93 -0.38
C CYS A 16 -5.16 7.05 0.37
N TYR A 17 -4.42 8.08 0.77
CA TYR A 17 -4.98 9.35 1.21
C TYR A 17 -5.51 10.19 0.02
N GLU A 18 -4.65 10.50 -0.95
CA GLU A 18 -5.02 11.16 -2.20
C GLU A 18 -5.69 10.16 -3.17
N LYS A 19 -6.82 10.57 -3.75
CA LYS A 19 -7.65 9.71 -4.63
C LYS A 19 -7.49 10.00 -6.13
N ARG A 20 -6.60 10.92 -6.50
CA ARG A 20 -6.34 11.31 -7.89
C ARG A 20 -5.97 10.09 -8.73
N GLY A 21 -6.68 9.88 -9.84
CA GLY A 21 -6.46 8.77 -10.77
C GLY A 21 -6.79 7.37 -10.24
N LEU A 22 -7.30 7.25 -9.01
CA LEU A 22 -7.42 5.95 -8.32
C LEU A 22 -8.54 5.09 -8.90
N LYS A 23 -9.67 5.71 -9.29
CA LYS A 23 -10.80 5.03 -9.93
C LYS A 23 -10.41 4.47 -11.29
N GLU A 24 -9.73 5.27 -12.09
CA GLU A 24 -9.23 4.89 -13.42
C GLU A 24 -8.23 3.74 -13.29
N PHE A 25 -7.28 3.86 -12.34
CA PHE A 25 -6.32 2.81 -12.06
C PHE A 25 -6.99 1.49 -11.64
N ALA A 26 -7.93 1.53 -10.69
CA ALA A 26 -8.65 0.34 -10.24
C ALA A 26 -9.50 -0.28 -11.36
N SER A 27 -10.19 0.54 -12.17
CA SER A 27 -10.97 0.07 -13.31
C SER A 27 -10.08 -0.66 -14.32
N GLU A 28 -8.90 -0.13 -14.63
CA GLU A 28 -7.95 -0.80 -15.52
C GLU A 28 -7.41 -2.11 -14.92
N LEU A 29 -7.14 -2.17 -13.61
CA LEU A 29 -6.76 -3.43 -12.95
C LEU A 29 -7.85 -4.51 -13.11
N VAL A 30 -9.11 -4.17 -12.85
CA VAL A 30 -10.24 -5.10 -13.00
C VAL A 30 -10.41 -5.54 -14.46
N LYS A 31 -10.24 -4.63 -15.44
CA LYS A 31 -10.27 -5.00 -16.87
C LYS A 31 -9.16 -5.99 -17.25
N LEU A 32 -7.96 -5.82 -16.70
CA LEU A 32 -6.82 -6.69 -16.98
C LEU A 32 -6.94 -8.05 -16.30
N ASN A 33 -7.57 -8.10 -15.14
CA ASN A 33 -7.83 -9.33 -14.40
C ASN A 33 -9.21 -9.23 -13.72
N PRO A 34 -10.28 -9.74 -14.37
CA PRO A 34 -11.63 -9.71 -13.81
C PRO A 34 -11.78 -10.41 -12.46
N ASP A 35 -10.85 -11.33 -12.13
CA ASP A 35 -10.85 -12.10 -10.88
C ASP A 35 -9.94 -11.49 -9.79
N ILE A 36 -9.37 -10.31 -10.01
CA ILE A 36 -8.52 -9.64 -9.02
C ILE A 36 -9.31 -9.37 -7.73
N LYS A 37 -8.69 -9.58 -6.56
CA LYS A 37 -9.22 -9.11 -5.29
C LYS A 37 -8.49 -7.85 -4.83
N ILE A 38 -9.22 -6.80 -4.51
CA ILE A 38 -8.71 -5.50 -4.08
C ILE A 38 -9.13 -5.27 -2.63
N PHE A 39 -8.16 -5.30 -1.72
CA PHE A 39 -8.34 -5.09 -0.30
C PHE A 39 -8.12 -3.61 0.02
N SER A 40 -9.16 -2.92 0.47
CA SER A 40 -9.11 -1.46 0.67
C SER A 40 -9.49 -1.03 2.08
N SER A 41 -8.86 0.04 2.57
CA SER A 41 -9.28 0.73 3.80
C SER A 41 -10.59 1.48 3.58
N SER A 42 -11.39 1.75 4.64
CA SER A 42 -12.77 2.21 4.47
C SER A 42 -12.96 3.45 3.58
N GLY A 43 -12.03 4.42 3.64
CA GLY A 43 -12.08 5.63 2.81
C GLY A 43 -11.76 5.35 1.33
N THR A 44 -10.82 4.45 1.06
CA THR A 44 -10.48 4.02 -0.30
C THR A 44 -11.52 3.06 -0.86
N TYR A 45 -12.08 2.17 -0.04
CA TYR A 45 -13.15 1.26 -0.42
C TYR A 45 -14.34 2.03 -1.01
N LYS A 46 -14.83 3.05 -0.29
CA LYS A 46 -15.94 3.90 -0.75
C LYS A 46 -15.64 4.61 -2.08
N GLU A 47 -14.40 5.04 -2.26
CA GLU A 47 -13.98 5.69 -3.51
C GLU A 47 -13.97 4.70 -4.68
N LEU A 48 -13.56 3.46 -4.44
CA LEU A 48 -13.43 2.43 -5.48
C LEU A 48 -14.72 1.68 -5.78
N GLU A 49 -15.69 1.68 -4.85
CA GLU A 49 -16.95 0.94 -4.98
C GLU A 49 -17.67 1.16 -6.33
N PRO A 50 -17.79 2.40 -6.86
CA PRO A 50 -18.48 2.62 -8.13
C PRO A 50 -17.85 1.94 -9.34
N VAL A 51 -16.56 1.58 -9.30
CA VAL A 51 -15.79 1.05 -10.45
C VAL A 51 -15.30 -0.38 -10.26
N ALA A 52 -15.26 -0.89 -9.03
CA ALA A 52 -14.64 -2.18 -8.71
C ALA A 52 -15.42 -3.01 -7.68
N ARG A 53 -16.71 -2.73 -7.45
CA ARG A 53 -17.53 -3.35 -6.39
C ARG A 53 -17.36 -4.86 -6.23
N ASN A 54 -17.40 -5.61 -7.34
CA ASN A 54 -17.33 -7.08 -7.32
C ASN A 54 -15.93 -7.64 -7.01
N ASN A 55 -14.92 -6.77 -7.01
CA ASN A 55 -13.53 -7.10 -6.76
C ASN A 55 -13.05 -6.58 -5.40
N LEU A 56 -13.86 -5.79 -4.70
CA LEU A 56 -13.46 -5.14 -3.44
C LEU A 56 -13.72 -6.02 -2.22
N VAL A 57 -12.77 -5.98 -1.31
CA VAL A 57 -12.88 -6.52 0.04
C VAL A 57 -12.49 -5.41 1.00
N GLU A 58 -13.32 -5.11 1.99
CA GLU A 58 -12.94 -4.16 3.02
C GLU A 58 -11.89 -4.79 3.95
N ILE A 59 -10.80 -4.07 4.23
CA ILE A 59 -9.71 -4.62 5.04
C ILE A 59 -10.20 -5.03 6.43
N SER A 60 -11.08 -4.24 7.06
CA SER A 60 -11.64 -4.52 8.38
C SER A 60 -12.41 -5.85 8.43
N GLU A 61 -13.18 -6.14 7.38
CA GLU A 61 -13.87 -7.43 7.19
C GLU A 61 -12.87 -8.57 7.04
N TYR A 62 -11.86 -8.39 6.17
CA TYR A 62 -10.83 -9.40 5.94
C TYR A 62 -10.04 -9.77 7.21
N VAL A 63 -9.60 -8.76 7.96
CA VAL A 63 -8.82 -9.02 9.17
C VAL A 63 -9.69 -9.49 10.32
N GLY A 64 -10.98 -9.14 10.33
CA GLY A 64 -11.91 -9.42 11.43
C GLY A 64 -11.70 -8.49 12.63
N PHE A 65 -11.16 -7.29 12.38
CA PHE A 65 -10.83 -6.30 13.40
C PHE A 65 -11.42 -4.95 12.98
N ARG A 66 -12.20 -4.35 13.88
CA ARG A 66 -12.79 -3.03 13.66
C ARG A 66 -11.71 -1.96 13.80
N GLU A 67 -11.64 -1.05 12.82
CA GLU A 67 -10.70 0.07 12.86
C GLU A 67 -10.85 0.88 14.16
N MET A 68 -9.72 1.30 14.73
CA MET A 68 -9.71 2.21 15.88
C MET A 68 -10.43 3.53 15.51
N PRO A 69 -11.13 4.19 16.46
CA PRO A 69 -11.66 5.53 16.24
C PRO A 69 -10.62 6.49 15.68
N ALA A 70 -11.07 7.43 14.84
CA ALA A 70 -10.21 8.30 14.03
C ALA A 70 -9.31 7.58 13.00
N GLY A 71 -9.43 6.26 12.87
CA GLY A 71 -8.77 5.50 11.81
C GLY A 71 -7.28 5.29 12.01
N LEU A 72 -6.77 5.34 13.24
CA LEU A 72 -5.33 5.25 13.54
C LEU A 72 -4.75 3.85 13.30
N VAL A 73 -5.52 2.80 13.61
CA VAL A 73 -5.09 1.41 13.46
C VAL A 73 -6.08 0.69 12.55
N LYS A 74 -5.65 0.49 11.30
CA LYS A 74 -6.45 -0.17 10.24
C LYS A 74 -5.71 -1.35 9.62
N THR A 75 -4.44 -1.11 9.24
CA THR A 75 -3.65 -2.03 8.42
C THR A 75 -2.50 -2.70 9.17
N LEU A 76 -2.24 -2.27 10.42
CA LEU A 76 -1.21 -2.84 11.30
C LEU A 76 -1.70 -4.17 11.89
N HIS A 77 -1.80 -5.19 11.03
CA HIS A 77 -2.33 -6.51 11.39
C HIS A 77 -1.48 -7.63 10.79
N PRO A 78 -1.20 -8.73 11.53
CA PRO A 78 -0.39 -9.84 11.03
C PRO A 78 -0.89 -10.44 9.71
N LYS A 79 -2.21 -10.63 9.54
CA LYS A 79 -2.79 -11.08 8.25
C LYS A 79 -2.34 -10.24 7.04
N ILE A 80 -2.17 -8.93 7.23
CA ILE A 80 -1.76 -8.04 6.14
C ILE A 80 -0.26 -8.19 5.90
N HIS A 81 0.57 -8.01 6.93
CA HIS A 81 2.02 -8.01 6.78
C HIS A 81 2.57 -9.40 6.45
N SER A 82 2.01 -10.48 7.00
CA SER A 82 2.39 -11.86 6.61
C SER A 82 2.06 -12.14 5.14
N GLY A 83 0.89 -11.67 4.66
CA GLY A 83 0.51 -11.79 3.25
C GLY A 83 1.41 -11.00 2.29
N ILE A 84 2.04 -9.92 2.77
CA ILE A 84 3.02 -9.14 2.01
C ILE A 84 4.41 -9.78 2.10
N LEU A 85 4.84 -10.21 3.28
CA LEU A 85 6.23 -10.55 3.57
C LEU A 85 6.60 -12.01 3.33
N ALA A 86 5.63 -12.92 3.28
CA ALA A 86 5.91 -14.34 3.11
C ALA A 86 6.64 -14.66 1.80
N GLU A 87 7.56 -15.61 1.89
CA GLU A 87 8.20 -16.29 0.76
C GLU A 87 7.36 -17.52 0.40
N LEU A 88 6.79 -17.54 -0.82
CA LEU A 88 5.84 -18.58 -1.22
C LEU A 88 6.53 -19.87 -1.69
N GLU A 89 7.83 -19.80 -1.98
CA GLU A 89 8.65 -20.98 -2.29
C GLU A 89 9.16 -21.68 -1.02
N ASP A 90 8.93 -21.10 0.16
CA ASP A 90 9.20 -21.73 1.46
C ASP A 90 7.96 -22.52 1.93
N PRO A 91 8.03 -23.86 2.02
CA PRO A 91 6.89 -24.69 2.40
C PRO A 91 6.33 -24.37 3.79
N GLU A 92 7.18 -23.98 4.75
CA GLU A 92 6.75 -23.68 6.12
C GLU A 92 5.94 -22.38 6.14
N GLN A 93 6.45 -21.33 5.47
CA GLN A 93 5.74 -20.06 5.36
C GLN A 93 4.44 -20.20 4.57
N LYS A 94 4.43 -21.01 3.51
CA LYS A 94 3.22 -21.30 2.74
C LYS A 94 2.16 -22.00 3.60
N SER A 95 2.53 -23.04 4.35
CA SER A 95 1.62 -23.71 5.31
C SER A 95 1.09 -22.72 6.33
N TYR A 96 1.96 -21.87 6.89
CA TYR A 96 1.55 -20.84 7.84
C TYR A 96 0.48 -19.91 7.28
N LEU A 97 0.59 -19.48 6.02
CA LEU A 97 -0.45 -18.66 5.39
C LEU A 97 -1.76 -19.43 5.26
N GLU A 98 -1.72 -20.68 4.80
CA GLU A 98 -2.89 -21.53 4.58
C GLU A 98 -3.63 -21.80 5.90
N ASP A 99 -2.90 -22.24 6.94
CA ASP A 99 -3.44 -22.57 8.26
C ASP A 99 -4.10 -21.36 8.94
N ASN A 100 -3.55 -20.16 8.72
CA ASN A 100 -4.05 -18.91 9.29
C ASN A 100 -5.01 -18.16 8.36
N LYS A 101 -5.38 -18.74 7.21
CA LYS A 101 -6.28 -18.14 6.20
C LYS A 101 -5.79 -16.75 5.74
N ILE A 102 -4.49 -16.64 5.51
CA ILE A 102 -3.81 -15.41 5.09
C ILE A 102 -3.68 -15.42 3.56
N GLU A 103 -4.09 -14.33 2.93
CA GLU A 103 -4.00 -14.17 1.49
C GLU A 103 -2.65 -13.54 1.15
N ALA A 104 -1.95 -14.08 0.15
CA ALA A 104 -0.70 -13.49 -0.34
C ALA A 104 -1.00 -12.32 -1.31
N PHE A 105 -0.36 -11.17 -1.09
CA PHE A 105 -0.59 -9.94 -1.87
C PHE A 105 0.49 -9.70 -2.91
N ASP A 106 0.10 -9.37 -4.14
CA ASP A 106 1.02 -9.20 -5.28
C ASP A 106 1.30 -7.73 -5.58
N LEU A 107 0.39 -6.84 -5.14
CA LEU A 107 0.44 -5.41 -5.36
C LEU A 107 0.04 -4.66 -4.08
N VAL A 108 0.79 -3.62 -3.73
CA VAL A 108 0.46 -2.68 -2.65
C VAL A 108 0.48 -1.27 -3.22
N VAL A 109 -0.63 -0.54 -3.10
CA VAL A 109 -0.77 0.83 -3.58
C VAL A 109 -1.19 1.71 -2.41
N VAL A 110 -0.29 2.62 -2.03
CA VAL A 110 -0.44 3.48 -0.86
C VAL A 110 0.13 4.85 -1.20
N ASN A 111 -0.57 5.91 -0.83
CA ASN A 111 0.06 7.22 -0.69
C ASN A 111 -0.23 7.76 0.71
N LEU A 112 0.77 8.41 1.29
CA LEU A 112 0.81 8.76 2.71
C LEU A 112 -0.04 10.00 3.02
N TYR A 113 -0.28 10.24 4.30
CA TYR A 113 -0.96 11.46 4.75
C TYR A 113 -0.11 12.69 4.44
N GLN A 114 -0.76 13.83 4.15
CA GLN A 114 -0.08 15.05 3.70
C GLN A 114 0.53 15.84 4.89
N PHE A 115 1.53 15.25 5.56
CA PHE A 115 2.25 15.84 6.69
C PHE A 115 2.83 17.23 6.36
N GLU A 116 3.61 17.32 5.28
CA GLU A 116 4.23 18.57 4.81
C GLU A 116 3.20 19.67 4.58
N ARG A 117 2.05 19.31 4.01
CA ARG A 117 0.95 20.25 3.80
C ARG A 117 0.40 20.77 5.13
N ALA A 118 0.17 19.89 6.11
CA ALA A 118 -0.29 20.29 7.44
C ALA A 118 0.68 21.27 8.12
N VAL A 119 1.99 21.07 7.96
CA VAL A 119 3.02 22.00 8.44
C VAL A 119 2.94 23.33 7.69
N SER A 120 2.87 23.31 6.36
CA SER A 120 2.83 24.53 5.53
C SER A 120 1.58 25.39 5.75
N GLU A 121 0.45 24.76 6.10
CA GLU A 121 -0.81 25.42 6.45
C GLU A 121 -0.80 26.03 7.86
N GLY A 122 0.28 25.88 8.63
CA GLY A 122 0.41 26.46 9.96
C GLY A 122 -0.55 25.85 11.00
N LYS A 123 -0.92 24.57 10.83
CA LYS A 123 -1.79 23.88 11.79
C LYS A 123 -1.11 23.76 13.15
N CYS A 124 -1.93 23.65 14.20
CA CYS A 124 -1.40 23.39 15.54
C CYS A 124 -0.67 22.04 15.60
N PHE A 125 0.22 21.89 16.57
CA PHE A 125 1.03 20.68 16.73
C PHE A 125 0.20 19.39 16.71
N GLU A 126 -0.92 19.35 17.44
CA GLU A 126 -1.78 18.17 17.50
C GLU A 126 -2.37 17.78 16.14
N ASP A 127 -2.69 18.75 15.29
CA ASP A 127 -3.21 18.47 13.96
C ASP A 127 -2.10 18.07 12.98
N VAL A 128 -0.89 18.63 13.11
CA VAL A 128 0.29 18.15 12.37
C VAL A 128 0.64 16.72 12.78
N ARG A 129 0.65 16.43 14.09
CA ARG A 129 0.94 15.10 14.65
C ARG A 129 -0.01 14.02 14.16
N LYS A 130 -1.31 14.33 14.01
CA LYS A 130 -2.32 13.41 13.44
C LYS A 130 -2.09 13.08 11.97
N ASN A 131 -1.29 13.88 11.25
CA ASN A 131 -0.94 13.64 9.85
C ASN A 131 0.33 12.79 9.66
N ILE A 132 0.89 12.22 10.73
CA ILE A 132 1.96 11.22 10.66
C ILE A 132 1.34 9.85 10.39
N ASP A 133 1.59 9.30 9.20
CA ASP A 133 1.04 8.02 8.77
C ASP A 133 1.92 6.84 9.20
N ILE A 134 1.39 5.98 10.08
CA ILE A 134 2.09 4.77 10.52
C ILE A 134 1.74 3.57 9.63
N GLY A 135 0.44 3.41 9.32
CA GLY A 135 -0.06 2.28 8.54
C GLY A 135 0.48 2.30 7.12
N GLY A 136 0.41 3.45 6.44
CA GLY A 136 0.91 3.60 5.08
C GLY A 136 2.43 3.39 4.98
N VAL A 137 3.20 3.95 5.91
CA VAL A 137 4.66 3.75 6.00
C VAL A 137 4.99 2.27 6.14
N SER A 138 4.35 1.57 7.08
CA SER A 138 4.60 0.14 7.31
C SER A 138 4.27 -0.75 6.10
N LEU A 139 3.22 -0.41 5.33
CA LEU A 139 2.83 -1.12 4.12
C LEU A 139 3.85 -0.93 3.00
N LEU A 140 4.29 0.31 2.78
CA LEU A 140 5.30 0.63 1.78
C LEU A 140 6.63 -0.04 2.10
N GLU A 141 7.08 -0.05 3.36
CA GLU A 141 8.29 -0.74 3.79
C GLU A 141 8.20 -2.25 3.57
N ALA A 142 7.11 -2.89 4.01
CA ALA A 142 6.93 -4.32 3.87
C ALA A 142 6.92 -4.76 2.39
N ALA A 143 6.20 -4.03 1.54
CA ALA A 143 6.12 -4.32 0.12
C ALA A 143 7.45 -4.06 -0.60
N SER A 144 8.14 -2.97 -0.24
CA SER A 144 9.46 -2.64 -0.80
C SER A 144 10.51 -3.68 -0.42
N LYS A 145 10.48 -4.19 0.83
CA LYS A 145 11.34 -5.31 1.27
C LYS A 145 11.13 -6.54 0.40
N ASN A 146 9.86 -6.89 0.12
CA ASN A 146 9.53 -8.11 -0.63
C ASN A 146 9.32 -7.87 -2.14
N PHE A 147 10.05 -6.92 -2.73
CA PHE A 147 9.91 -6.56 -4.15
C PHE A 147 10.19 -7.71 -5.14
N LEU A 148 10.83 -8.79 -4.69
CA LEU A 148 11.01 -9.99 -5.51
C LEU A 148 9.66 -10.59 -5.90
N ARG A 149 8.62 -10.40 -5.08
CA ARG A 149 7.25 -10.87 -5.31
C ARG A 149 6.24 -9.75 -5.46
N VAL A 150 6.36 -8.68 -4.67
CA VAL A 150 5.33 -7.66 -4.50
C VAL A 150 5.67 -6.40 -5.30
N ALA A 151 4.76 -5.91 -6.12
CA ALA A 151 4.83 -4.57 -6.69
C ALA A 151 4.34 -3.54 -5.67
N VAL A 152 5.02 -2.41 -5.53
CA VAL A 152 4.66 -1.35 -4.57
C VAL A 152 4.51 -0.01 -5.28
N VAL A 153 3.42 0.70 -5.06
CA VAL A 153 3.20 2.04 -5.65
C VAL A 153 2.97 3.04 -4.54
N ALA A 154 3.85 4.05 -4.48
CA ALA A 154 3.80 5.13 -3.49
C ALA A 154 3.14 6.41 -4.02
N ASP A 155 3.00 6.53 -5.34
CA ASP A 155 2.70 7.79 -6.03
C ASP A 155 1.74 7.56 -7.21
N PRO A 156 0.63 8.33 -7.32
CA PRO A 156 -0.29 8.27 -8.45
C PRO A 156 0.34 8.42 -9.84
N GLU A 157 1.48 9.11 -9.96
CA GLU A 157 2.17 9.27 -11.25
C GLU A 157 2.62 7.94 -11.85
N ASP A 158 2.77 6.88 -11.04
CA ASP A 158 3.21 5.57 -11.53
C ASP A 158 2.05 4.70 -12.04
N TYR A 159 0.79 5.09 -11.83
CA TYR A 159 -0.38 4.27 -12.18
C TYR A 159 -0.40 3.92 -13.66
N ALA A 160 -0.24 4.92 -14.54
CA ALA A 160 -0.27 4.71 -15.99
C ALA A 160 0.89 3.81 -16.46
N GLN A 161 2.09 4.02 -15.92
CA GLN A 161 3.26 3.22 -16.26
C GLN A 161 3.06 1.76 -15.81
N LEU A 162 2.56 1.53 -14.60
CA LEU A 162 2.29 0.19 -14.09
C LEU A 162 1.22 -0.52 -14.95
N ILE A 163 0.09 0.12 -15.23
CA ILE A 163 -0.97 -0.45 -16.08
C ILE A 163 -0.41 -0.84 -17.46
N ASN A 164 0.41 0.02 -18.07
CA ASN A 164 1.04 -0.29 -19.35
C ASN A 164 2.02 -1.47 -19.28
N ALA A 165 2.76 -1.61 -18.18
CA ALA A 165 3.63 -2.78 -17.96
C ALA A 165 2.79 -4.06 -17.79
N LEU A 166 1.72 -4.01 -16.99
CA LEU A 166 0.83 -5.15 -16.76
C LEU A 166 0.12 -5.61 -18.05
N LYS A 167 -0.32 -4.67 -18.89
CA LYS A 167 -0.90 -4.94 -20.22
C LYS A 167 0.02 -5.77 -21.11
N LYS A 168 1.31 -5.46 -21.12
CA LYS A 168 2.31 -6.15 -21.95
C LYS A 168 2.67 -7.54 -21.43
N ASN A 169 2.43 -7.80 -20.15
CA ASN A 169 2.91 -8.98 -19.43
C ASN A 169 1.77 -9.85 -18.87
N ASN A 170 0.61 -9.91 -19.54
CA ASN A 170 -0.54 -10.73 -19.14
C ASN A 170 -0.94 -10.53 -17.66
N CYS A 171 -1.12 -9.26 -17.27
CA CYS A 171 -1.40 -8.81 -15.91
C CYS A 171 -0.32 -9.23 -14.89
N SER A 172 0.93 -9.35 -15.32
CA SER A 172 2.06 -9.69 -14.45
C SER A 172 3.08 -8.56 -14.37
N SER A 173 3.62 -8.33 -13.18
CA SER A 173 4.79 -7.46 -13.01
C SER A 173 6.06 -8.26 -13.32
N ASP A 174 7.01 -7.65 -14.01
CA ASP A 174 8.37 -8.18 -14.12
C ASP A 174 9.26 -7.64 -12.99
N LEU A 175 10.43 -8.26 -12.79
CA LEU A 175 11.36 -7.85 -11.73
C LEU A 175 11.83 -6.39 -11.90
N LYS A 176 12.02 -5.93 -13.15
CA LYS A 176 12.52 -4.58 -13.41
C LYS A 176 11.50 -3.54 -12.94
N THR A 177 10.21 -3.76 -13.24
CA THR A 177 9.10 -2.94 -12.74
C THR A 177 9.07 -2.95 -11.22
N ARG A 178 9.06 -4.13 -10.58
CA ARG A 178 8.99 -4.21 -9.10
C ARG A 178 10.16 -3.53 -8.41
N LEU A 179 11.39 -3.74 -8.90
CA LEU A 179 12.59 -3.12 -8.33
C LEU A 179 12.58 -1.59 -8.53
N GLY A 180 12.17 -1.10 -9.69
CA GLY A 180 12.08 0.35 -9.94
C GLY A 180 11.07 1.03 -9.01
N LEU A 181 9.91 0.39 -8.87
CA LEU A 181 8.85 0.81 -7.95
C LEU A 181 9.30 0.78 -6.49
N ALA A 182 9.96 -0.28 -6.03
CA ALA A 182 10.50 -0.37 -4.67
C ALA A 182 11.54 0.71 -4.37
N LYS A 183 12.44 1.02 -5.32
CA LYS A 183 13.39 2.13 -5.17
C LYS A 183 12.68 3.46 -4.98
N LYS A 184 11.64 3.74 -5.77
CA LYS A 184 10.85 4.97 -5.66
C LYS A 184 10.09 5.03 -4.34
N ALA A 185 9.49 3.93 -3.90
CA ALA A 185 8.80 3.85 -2.62
C ALA A 185 9.73 4.10 -1.42
N VAL A 186 10.94 3.51 -1.41
CA VAL A 186 11.94 3.77 -0.36
C VAL A 186 12.40 5.23 -0.38
N ALA A 187 12.63 5.82 -1.55
CA ALA A 187 12.96 7.24 -1.65
C ALA A 187 11.84 8.15 -1.13
N HIS A 188 10.57 7.81 -1.43
CA HIS A 188 9.41 8.52 -0.91
C HIS A 188 9.32 8.43 0.62
N LEU A 189 9.55 7.26 1.20
CA LEU A 189 9.60 7.06 2.65
C LEU A 189 10.72 7.86 3.31
N GLN A 190 11.91 7.86 2.72
CA GLN A 190 13.04 8.64 3.21
C GLN A 190 12.71 10.13 3.25
N HIS A 191 12.11 10.66 2.19
CA HIS A 191 11.68 12.06 2.15
C HIS A 191 10.66 12.36 3.25
N TYR A 192 9.60 11.55 3.34
CA TYR A 192 8.54 11.71 4.33
C TYR A 192 9.06 11.72 5.78
N LEU A 193 9.94 10.78 6.13
CA LEU A 193 10.56 10.72 7.46
C LEU A 193 11.52 11.88 7.71
N SER A 194 12.22 12.37 6.68
CA SER A 194 13.08 13.55 6.78
C SER A 194 12.27 14.80 7.13
N GLU A 195 11.09 14.98 6.52
CA GLU A 195 10.22 16.12 6.82
C GLU A 195 9.69 16.08 8.25
N ILE A 196 9.32 14.89 8.75
CA ILE A 196 8.94 14.70 10.16
C ILE A 196 10.11 15.05 11.08
N ASN A 197 11.31 14.55 10.79
CA ASN A 197 12.51 14.85 11.57
C ASN A 197 12.82 16.35 11.60
N ASN A 198 12.73 17.02 10.44
CA ASN A 198 12.93 18.46 10.31
C ASN A 198 11.90 19.27 11.11
N TYR A 199 10.65 18.83 11.14
CA TYR A 199 9.61 19.45 11.95
C TYR A 199 9.87 19.25 13.45
N PHE A 200 10.16 18.02 13.88
CA PHE A 200 10.45 17.72 15.28
C PHE A 200 11.67 18.46 15.81
N GLY A 201 12.72 18.63 14.98
CA GLY A 201 13.91 19.41 15.35
C GLY A 201 13.66 20.90 15.61
N LYS A 202 12.49 21.43 15.23
CA LYS A 202 12.08 22.82 15.50
C LYS A 202 11.17 22.96 16.72
N LEU A 203 10.67 21.85 17.26
CA LEU A 203 9.77 21.88 18.42
C LEU A 203 10.55 22.18 19.69
N LYS A 204 9.94 22.95 20.58
CA LYS A 204 10.43 23.17 21.95
C LYS A 204 9.39 22.62 22.91
N ALA A 205 9.84 21.87 23.90
CA ALA A 205 8.92 21.22 24.85
C ALA A 205 8.08 22.22 25.64
N GLU A 206 8.60 23.43 25.83
CA GLU A 206 7.92 24.54 26.53
C GLU A 206 6.79 25.18 25.69
N GLU A 207 6.73 24.89 24.38
CA GLU A 207 5.77 25.44 23.42
C GLU A 207 4.67 24.42 23.02
N LEU A 208 4.67 23.23 23.65
CA LEU A 208 3.71 22.13 23.42
C LEU A 208 2.70 22.00 24.57
#